data_AF-A0A8S2HF49-F1
#
_entry.id   AF-A0A8S2HF49-F1
#
_cell.length_a   1.000
_cell.length_b   1.000
_cell.length_c   1.000
_cell.angle_alpha   90.00
_cell.angle_beta   90.00
_cell.angle_gamma   90.00
#
_symmetry.space_group_name_H-M   'P 1'
#
loop_
_entity.id
_entity.type
_entity.pdbx_description
1 polymer ?
#
loop_
_entity_poly.entity_id
_entity_poly.type
_entity_poly.pdbx_seq_one_letter_code
_entity_poly.pdbx_strand_id
1 'polypeptide(L)'
;MYNYSLTSHILCLPTDFIPVTYMMPADYNLFADDFRRDPNHAWIMKPAARAQGKGIFLINKISQIKKWSRDGTKQLTSSAPSRETYVISRYIDNPLLIGGKKFDLRLYSVITSDRHCFECYGYDIIIDDNLKAWLIEVNASPSLTSTTSNDRIMKFKLLNDVLNIVVPNGEIPDIKNKPQTITREALGNFDLLYDEEQAQIELSDKDYREQKGKGGIVPIISKTGLLLAKTKQSSTWR
;
A
#
# COMPACT_ATOMS: atom_id res chain seq x y z
N MET A 1 -14.62 38.28 7.83
CA MET A 1 -14.65 37.10 8.71
C MET A 1 -14.82 35.89 7.81
N TYR A 2 -13.73 35.41 7.21
CA TYR A 2 -13.74 34.27 6.29
C TYR A 2 -13.27 33.04 7.07
N ASN A 3 -14.21 32.15 7.36
CA ASN A 3 -13.93 30.82 7.91
C ASN A 3 -13.40 29.95 6.77
N TYR A 4 -12.10 29.68 6.76
CA TYR A 4 -11.53 28.61 5.94
C TYR A 4 -11.75 27.28 6.67
N SER A 5 -12.71 26.49 6.18
CA SER A 5 -12.91 25.10 6.56
C SER A 5 -11.75 24.27 6.01
N LEU A 6 -10.81 23.90 6.88
CA LEU A 6 -9.69 22.99 6.62
C LEU A 6 -10.17 21.54 6.50
N THR A 7 -10.99 21.21 5.50
CA THR A 7 -11.45 19.82 5.29
C THR A 7 -11.87 19.58 3.84
N SER A 8 -10.95 19.58 2.87
CA SER A 8 -11.23 19.00 1.53
C SER A 8 -10.05 19.05 0.55
N HIS A 9 -8.85 18.59 0.92
CA HIS A 9 -7.81 18.30 -0.08
C HIS A 9 -7.01 17.05 0.27
N ILE A 10 -7.70 15.95 0.60
CA ILE A 10 -7.20 14.64 0.19
C ILE A 10 -7.81 14.44 -1.18
N LEU A 11 -6.99 14.55 -2.22
CA LEU A 11 -7.34 14.09 -3.56
C LEU A 11 -7.92 12.69 -3.40
N CYS A 12 -9.23 12.54 -3.64
CA CYS A 12 -9.86 11.26 -3.84
C CYS A 12 -9.26 10.71 -5.12
N LEU A 13 -8.08 10.10 -5.01
CA LEU A 13 -7.43 9.44 -6.12
C LEU A 13 -8.44 8.42 -6.65
N PRO A 14 -8.68 8.35 -7.97
CA PRO A 14 -9.57 7.33 -8.50
C PRO A 14 -9.07 5.96 -8.04
N THR A 15 -9.87 5.29 -7.21
CA THR A 15 -9.58 3.96 -6.65
C THR A 15 -9.74 2.86 -7.69
N ASP A 16 -9.59 3.18 -8.97
CA ASP A 16 -9.79 2.28 -10.10
C ASP A 16 -8.71 1.19 -10.21
N PHE A 17 -7.70 1.24 -9.35
CA PHE A 17 -6.65 0.21 -9.24
C PHE A 17 -6.83 -0.71 -8.02
N ILE A 18 -7.88 -0.53 -7.22
CA ILE A 18 -8.19 -1.40 -6.07
C ILE A 18 -9.47 -2.17 -6.38
N PRO A 19 -9.48 -3.51 -6.29
CA PRO A 19 -10.71 -4.28 -6.46
C PRO A 19 -11.78 -3.88 -5.44
N VAL A 20 -13.03 -3.81 -5.89
CA VAL A 20 -14.18 -3.52 -5.02
C VAL A 20 -14.20 -4.54 -3.87
N THR A 21 -14.25 -4.04 -2.64
CA THR A 21 -14.04 -4.83 -1.43
C THR A 21 -15.04 -4.43 -0.34
N TYR A 22 -15.48 -5.41 0.46
CA TYR A 22 -16.44 -5.24 1.54
C TYR A 22 -16.02 -6.02 2.80
N MET A 23 -16.43 -5.52 3.97
CA MET A 23 -16.18 -6.13 5.28
C MET A 23 -17.38 -6.96 5.73
N MET A 24 -17.20 -8.27 5.87
CA MET A 24 -18.25 -9.19 6.31
C MET A 24 -18.16 -9.42 7.83
N PRO A 25 -19.29 -9.44 8.55
CA PRO A 25 -20.67 -9.39 8.03
C PRO A 25 -21.27 -7.98 7.85
N ALA A 26 -20.55 -6.92 8.21
CA ALA A 26 -21.08 -5.54 8.28
C ALA A 26 -21.67 -5.04 6.95
N ASP A 27 -21.01 -5.33 5.84
CA ASP A 27 -21.32 -4.84 4.50
C ASP A 27 -22.11 -5.86 3.65
N TYR A 28 -22.72 -6.87 4.28
CA TYR A 28 -23.41 -7.96 3.56
C TYR A 28 -24.42 -7.45 2.53
N ASN A 29 -25.23 -6.45 2.90
CA ASN A 29 -26.28 -5.93 2.03
C ASN A 29 -25.69 -5.21 0.81
N LEU A 30 -24.64 -4.41 0.99
CA LEU A 30 -23.94 -3.72 -0.09
C LEU A 30 -23.33 -4.72 -1.07
N PHE A 31 -22.63 -5.73 -0.54
CA PHE A 31 -22.11 -6.83 -1.34
C PHE A 31 -23.22 -7.58 -2.09
N ALA A 32 -24.34 -7.88 -1.44
CA ALA A 32 -25.44 -8.63 -2.05
C ALA A 32 -26.09 -7.85 -3.20
N ASP A 33 -26.17 -6.52 -3.09
CA ASP A 33 -26.67 -5.66 -4.16
C ASP A 33 -25.73 -5.67 -5.37
N ASP A 34 -24.43 -5.54 -5.14
CA ASP A 34 -23.41 -5.60 -6.19
C ASP A 34 -23.34 -6.98 -6.87
N PHE A 35 -23.43 -8.05 -6.09
CA PHE A 35 -23.51 -9.42 -6.61
C PHE A 35 -24.74 -9.63 -7.49
N ARG A 36 -25.89 -9.02 -7.15
CA ARG A 36 -27.10 -9.13 -7.99
C ARG A 36 -26.98 -8.36 -9.30
N ARG A 37 -26.19 -7.28 -9.35
CA ARG A 37 -25.94 -6.51 -10.57
C ARG A 37 -25.05 -7.29 -11.54
N ASP A 38 -24.07 -8.01 -11.03
CA ASP A 38 -23.16 -8.86 -11.82
C ASP A 38 -22.95 -10.23 -11.15
N PRO A 39 -23.86 -11.19 -11.38
CA PRO A 39 -23.81 -12.49 -10.72
C PRO A 39 -22.77 -13.45 -11.31
N ASN A 40 -22.19 -13.11 -12.47
CA ASN A 40 -21.22 -13.97 -13.16
C ASN A 40 -19.79 -13.70 -12.69
N HIS A 41 -19.54 -12.52 -12.11
CA HIS A 41 -18.23 -12.15 -11.64
C HIS A 41 -17.84 -12.95 -10.39
N ALA A 42 -16.60 -13.43 -10.36
CA ALA A 42 -16.08 -14.17 -9.23
C ALA A 42 -15.65 -13.23 -8.10
N TRP A 43 -15.76 -13.72 -6.86
CA TRP A 43 -15.34 -13.00 -5.66
C TRP A 43 -14.39 -13.88 -4.86
N ILE A 44 -13.44 -13.27 -4.18
CA ILE A 44 -12.52 -13.93 -3.26
C ILE A 44 -12.81 -13.47 -1.84
N MET A 45 -12.98 -14.42 -0.94
CA MET A 45 -13.25 -14.17 0.47
C MET A 45 -12.06 -14.64 1.30
N LYS A 46 -11.51 -13.75 2.13
CA LYS A 46 -10.32 -13.98 2.96
C LYS A 46 -10.58 -13.53 4.41
N PRO A 47 -10.09 -14.26 5.44
CA PRO A 47 -10.21 -13.79 6.82
C PRO A 47 -9.39 -12.50 7.01
N ALA A 48 -9.93 -11.53 7.74
CA ALA A 48 -9.28 -10.22 7.90
C ALA A 48 -7.99 -10.29 8.74
N ALA A 49 -7.89 -11.27 9.64
CA ALA A 49 -6.79 -11.39 10.61
C ALA A 49 -5.86 -12.61 10.36
N ARG A 50 -5.99 -13.31 9.22
CA ARG A 50 -5.16 -14.49 8.91
C ARG A 50 -4.30 -14.25 7.68
N ALA A 51 -3.12 -14.87 7.68
CA ALA A 51 -2.17 -14.86 6.56
C ALA A 51 -1.99 -16.27 5.96
N GLN A 52 -1.11 -16.40 4.94
CA GLN A 52 -0.70 -17.66 4.30
C GLN A 52 -1.79 -18.41 3.52
N GLY A 53 -2.86 -17.71 3.10
CA GLY A 53 -3.90 -18.31 2.25
C GLY A 53 -4.86 -19.27 2.95
N LYS A 54 -4.74 -19.47 4.27
CA LYS A 54 -5.63 -20.35 5.02
C LYS A 54 -7.02 -19.71 5.16
N GLY A 55 -8.05 -20.44 4.71
CA GLY A 55 -9.44 -19.97 4.78
C GLY A 55 -9.85 -19.03 3.65
N ILE A 56 -9.04 -18.94 2.58
CA ILE A 56 -9.43 -18.27 1.34
C ILE A 56 -10.32 -19.18 0.52
N PHE A 57 -11.42 -18.64 -0.01
CA PHE A 57 -12.27 -19.36 -0.95
C PHE A 57 -12.87 -18.42 -2.00
N LEU A 58 -13.14 -18.98 -3.18
CA LEU A 58 -13.81 -18.29 -4.27
C LEU A 58 -15.33 -18.47 -4.18
N ILE A 59 -16.04 -17.40 -4.47
CA ILE A 59 -17.50 -17.33 -4.50
C ILE A 59 -17.93 -16.93 -5.90
N ASN A 60 -18.74 -17.78 -6.52
CA ASN A 60 -19.42 -17.51 -7.78
C ASN A 60 -20.94 -17.62 -7.64
N LYS A 61 -21.44 -18.05 -6.48
CA LYS A 61 -22.87 -18.18 -6.18
C LYS A 61 -23.14 -17.66 -4.78
N ILE A 62 -24.11 -16.77 -4.65
CA ILE A 62 -24.51 -16.18 -3.36
C ILE A 62 -24.91 -17.24 -2.29
N SER A 63 -25.34 -18.44 -2.73
CA SER A 63 -25.67 -19.55 -1.84
C SER A 63 -24.45 -20.09 -1.09
N GLN A 64 -23.23 -19.93 -1.62
CA GLN A 64 -21.99 -20.34 -0.95
C GLN A 64 -21.73 -19.52 0.32
N ILE A 65 -22.10 -18.23 0.33
CA ILE A 65 -21.98 -17.36 1.51
C ILE A 65 -22.97 -17.78 2.60
N LYS A 66 -24.19 -18.16 2.23
CA LYS A 66 -25.20 -18.64 3.19
C LYS A 66 -24.74 -19.92 3.90
N LYS A 67 -23.98 -20.78 3.22
CA LYS A 67 -23.35 -21.96 3.84
C LYS A 67 -22.30 -21.54 4.87
N TRP A 68 -21.38 -20.64 4.48
CA TRP A 68 -20.36 -20.10 5.39
C TRP A 68 -20.97 -19.47 6.66
N SER A 69 -22.01 -18.65 6.52
CA SER A 69 -22.69 -18.02 7.67
C SER A 69 -23.30 -19.06 8.65
N ARG A 70 -23.80 -20.18 8.14
CA ARG A 70 -24.38 -21.26 8.94
C ARG A 70 -23.30 -22.11 9.61
N ASP A 71 -22.20 -22.40 8.94
CA ASP A 71 -21.10 -23.22 9.48
C ASP A 71 -20.34 -22.49 10.59
N GLY A 72 -20.18 -21.17 10.50
CA GLY A 72 -19.67 -20.35 11.60
C GLY A 72 -20.56 -20.36 12.85
N THR A 73 -21.83 -20.75 12.73
CA THR A 73 -22.77 -20.87 13.85
C THR A 73 -22.69 -22.25 14.55
N LYS A 74 -22.12 -23.28 13.91
CA LYS A 74 -22.01 -24.63 14.49
C LYS A 74 -20.77 -24.84 15.38
N GLN A 75 -19.80 -23.93 15.36
CA GLN A 75 -18.70 -23.91 16.33
C GLN A 75 -19.06 -23.22 17.66
N LEU A 76 -20.35 -23.01 17.94
CA LEU A 76 -20.85 -22.50 19.22
C LEU A 76 -21.07 -23.64 20.22
N THR A 77 -19.99 -24.27 20.69
CA THR A 77 -19.96 -24.90 22.00
C THR A 77 -18.68 -24.51 22.71
N SER A 78 -18.85 -23.99 23.94
CA SER A 78 -17.83 -23.52 24.90
C SER A 78 -17.02 -22.25 24.54
N SER A 79 -17.30 -21.18 25.29
CA SER A 79 -16.66 -19.84 25.33
C SER A 79 -16.89 -18.96 24.09
N ALA A 80 -17.65 -17.88 24.27
CA ALA A 80 -18.14 -17.00 23.21
C ALA A 80 -17.00 -16.44 22.33
N PRO A 81 -16.88 -16.86 21.04
CA PRO A 81 -15.93 -16.26 20.14
C PRO A 81 -16.63 -15.14 19.35
N SER A 82 -15.98 -13.98 19.26
CA SER A 82 -16.31 -12.94 18.28
C SER A 82 -16.42 -13.58 16.89
N ARG A 83 -17.50 -13.33 16.15
CA ARG A 83 -17.63 -13.77 14.75
C ARG A 83 -16.40 -13.31 13.97
N GLU A 84 -15.71 -14.25 13.33
CA GLU A 84 -14.51 -13.95 12.56
C GLU A 84 -14.85 -13.02 11.39
N THR A 85 -14.14 -11.90 11.30
CA THR A 85 -14.32 -10.89 10.24
C THR A 85 -13.65 -11.37 8.96
N TYR A 86 -14.34 -11.19 7.84
CA TYR A 86 -13.83 -11.52 6.52
C TYR A 86 -13.84 -10.30 5.62
N VAL A 87 -12.91 -10.27 4.68
CA VAL A 87 -12.87 -9.35 3.56
C VAL A 87 -13.36 -10.12 2.34
N ILE A 88 -14.36 -9.59 1.64
CA ILE A 88 -14.79 -10.10 0.33
C ILE A 88 -14.44 -9.08 -0.73
N SER A 89 -13.68 -9.50 -1.74
CA SER A 89 -13.16 -8.65 -2.80
C SER A 89 -13.55 -9.24 -4.15
N ARG A 90 -13.79 -8.38 -5.14
CA ARG A 90 -13.88 -8.80 -6.55
C ARG A 90 -12.61 -9.55 -6.93
N TYR A 91 -12.78 -10.67 -7.65
CA TYR A 91 -11.66 -11.46 -8.16
C TYR A 91 -11.25 -10.92 -9.53
N ILE A 92 -9.94 -10.91 -9.79
CA ILE A 92 -9.41 -10.52 -11.11
C ILE A 92 -9.53 -11.73 -12.02
N ASP A 93 -10.52 -11.71 -12.91
CA ASP A 93 -10.90 -12.86 -13.73
C ASP A 93 -9.81 -13.25 -14.74
N ASN A 94 -9.19 -12.26 -15.40
CA ASN A 94 -8.17 -12.47 -16.42
C ASN A 94 -6.82 -11.90 -15.98
N PRO A 95 -6.13 -12.53 -15.00
CA PRO A 95 -4.79 -12.10 -14.64
C PRO A 95 -3.83 -12.39 -15.81
N LEU A 96 -2.83 -11.54 -15.99
CA LEU A 96 -1.73 -11.80 -16.90
C LEU A 96 -1.06 -13.13 -16.53
N LEU A 97 -0.92 -14.02 -17.51
CA LEU A 97 -0.32 -15.34 -17.32
C LEU A 97 1.04 -15.40 -17.98
N ILE A 98 2.04 -15.93 -17.28
CA ILE A 98 3.35 -16.29 -17.86
C ILE A 98 3.46 -17.82 -17.81
N GLY A 99 3.63 -18.45 -18.97
CA GLY A 99 3.65 -19.91 -19.07
C GLY A 99 2.36 -20.58 -18.56
N GLY A 100 1.22 -19.90 -18.69
CA GLY A 100 -0.08 -20.38 -18.22
C GLY A 100 -0.30 -20.29 -16.71
N LYS A 101 0.60 -19.62 -15.96
CA LYS A 101 0.48 -19.47 -14.51
C LYS A 101 0.23 -18.01 -14.13
N LYS A 102 -0.70 -17.82 -13.19
CA LYS A 102 -0.92 -16.54 -12.50
C LYS A 102 0.27 -16.26 -11.57
N PHE A 103 0.65 -14.99 -11.48
CA PHE A 103 1.66 -14.50 -10.55
C PHE A 103 1.21 -13.13 -10.01
N ASP A 104 1.76 -12.76 -8.86
CA ASP A 104 1.70 -11.41 -8.32
C ASP A 104 3.10 -10.78 -8.33
N LEU A 105 3.12 -9.45 -8.32
CA LEU A 105 4.31 -8.63 -8.22
C LEU A 105 4.38 -8.06 -6.80
N ARG A 106 5.47 -8.38 -6.11
CA ARG A 106 5.83 -7.75 -4.84
C ARG A 106 6.68 -6.51 -5.11
N LEU A 107 6.18 -5.35 -4.68
CA LEU A 107 6.96 -4.12 -4.65
C LEU A 107 7.28 -3.73 -3.21
N TYR A 108 8.48 -3.22 -2.99
CA TYR A 108 8.86 -2.65 -1.70
C TYR A 108 8.94 -1.14 -1.81
N SER A 109 8.36 -0.45 -0.81
CA SER A 109 8.53 0.98 -0.65
C SER A 109 8.99 1.29 0.76
N VAL A 110 9.84 2.29 0.89
CA VAL A 110 10.25 2.84 2.18
C VAL A 110 9.64 4.21 2.32
N ILE A 111 9.00 4.42 3.46
CA ILE A 111 8.43 5.70 3.84
C ILE A 111 9.16 6.18 5.09
N THR A 112 9.79 7.34 5.00
CA THR A 112 10.38 8.01 6.18
C THR A 112 9.46 9.16 6.54
N SER A 113 8.76 9.09 7.67
CA SER A 113 7.78 10.13 8.06
C SER A 113 8.42 11.28 8.85
N ASP A 114 9.52 10.98 9.53
CA ASP A 114 10.43 11.95 10.12
C ASP A 114 11.84 11.32 10.20
N ARG A 115 12.80 12.05 10.79
CA ARG A 115 14.21 11.61 10.86
C ARG A 115 14.46 10.43 11.81
N HIS A 116 13.48 10.04 12.61
CA HIS A 116 13.59 8.97 13.61
C HIS A 116 12.75 7.74 13.25
N CYS A 117 11.80 7.90 12.33
CA CYS A 117 10.81 6.89 12.01
C CYS A 117 10.79 6.61 10.50
N PHE A 118 11.08 5.37 10.16
CA PHE A 118 10.88 4.84 8.82
C PHE A 118 10.09 3.54 8.88
N GLU A 119 9.38 3.24 7.80
CA GLU A 119 8.65 2.00 7.65
C GLU A 119 8.79 1.46 6.23
N CYS A 120 8.97 0.15 6.12
CA CYS A 120 9.03 -0.56 4.85
C CYS A 120 7.71 -1.29 4.62
N TYR A 121 7.12 -1.03 3.45
CA TYR A 121 5.85 -1.61 3.02
C TYR A 121 6.07 -2.56 1.85
N GLY A 122 5.42 -3.72 1.92
CA GLY A 122 5.30 -4.64 0.79
C GLY A 122 3.94 -4.49 0.13
N TYR A 123 3.91 -4.20 -1.17
CA TYR A 123 2.69 -4.09 -1.97
C TYR A 123 2.55 -5.30 -2.87
N ASP A 124 1.39 -5.93 -2.83
CA ASP A 124 1.05 -7.08 -3.67
C ASP A 124 0.19 -6.59 -4.82
N ILE A 125 0.71 -6.75 -6.03
CA ILE A 125 0.05 -6.25 -7.23
C ILE A 125 -0.20 -7.41 -8.18
N ILE A 126 -1.42 -7.50 -8.69
CA ILE A 126 -1.74 -8.38 -9.83
C ILE A 126 -1.85 -7.52 -11.08
N ILE A 127 -1.27 -7.99 -12.17
CA ILE A 127 -1.44 -7.41 -13.49
C ILE A 127 -2.50 -8.22 -14.23
N ASP A 128 -3.46 -7.57 -14.87
CA ASP A 128 -4.43 -8.24 -15.76
C ASP A 128 -3.94 -8.34 -17.20
N ASP A 129 -4.69 -9.05 -18.04
CA ASP A 129 -4.40 -9.23 -19.47
C ASP A 129 -4.40 -7.94 -20.30
N ASN A 130 -4.98 -6.86 -19.78
CA ASN A 130 -4.94 -5.51 -20.36
C ASN A 130 -3.77 -4.67 -19.80
N LEU A 131 -2.86 -5.30 -19.06
CA LEU A 131 -1.71 -4.66 -18.39
C LEU A 131 -2.11 -3.62 -17.33
N LYS A 132 -3.33 -3.68 -16.81
CA LYS A 132 -3.74 -2.84 -15.69
C LYS A 132 -3.26 -3.46 -14.38
N ALA A 133 -2.66 -2.62 -13.54
CA ALA A 133 -2.14 -3.00 -12.24
C ALA A 133 -3.21 -2.84 -11.17
N TRP A 134 -3.42 -3.91 -10.41
CA TRP A 134 -4.39 -3.98 -9.31
C TRP A 134 -3.68 -4.19 -7.99
N LEU A 135 -3.87 -3.27 -7.04
CA LEU A 135 -3.37 -3.40 -5.67
C LEU A 135 -4.26 -4.35 -4.87
N ILE A 136 -3.66 -5.40 -4.31
CA ILE A 136 -4.37 -6.49 -3.62
C ILE A 136 -4.25 -6.39 -2.11
N GLU A 137 -3.04 -6.09 -1.63
CA GLU A 137 -2.75 -5.88 -0.22
C GLU A 137 -1.51 -5.01 -0.04
N VAL A 138 -1.44 -4.39 1.14
CA VAL A 138 -0.28 -3.65 1.62
C VAL A 138 0.09 -4.26 2.98
N ASN A 139 1.33 -4.71 3.09
CA ASN A 139 1.87 -5.32 4.29
C ASN A 139 2.82 -4.33 4.96
N ALA A 140 2.43 -3.80 6.12
CA ALA A 140 3.32 -3.16 7.07
C ALA A 140 4.20 -4.26 7.70
N SER A 141 5.53 -4.18 7.58
CA SER A 141 6.48 -5.24 7.98
C SER A 141 6.41 -6.52 7.12
N PRO A 142 6.80 -6.45 5.84
CA PRO A 142 6.89 -7.64 5.00
C PRO A 142 7.91 -8.65 5.53
N SER A 143 7.63 -9.94 5.35
CA SER A 143 8.50 -11.02 5.85
C SER A 143 9.89 -11.00 5.23
N LEU A 144 10.91 -10.98 6.08
CA LEU A 144 12.33 -11.08 5.71
C LEU A 144 12.86 -12.52 5.78
N THR A 145 12.01 -13.49 6.16
CA THR A 145 12.40 -14.91 6.17
C THR A 145 12.76 -15.33 4.76
N SER A 146 13.94 -15.91 4.58
CA SER A 146 14.44 -16.32 3.27
C SER A 146 14.33 -17.82 3.08
N THR A 147 13.67 -18.27 2.01
CA THR A 147 13.49 -19.72 1.72
C THR A 147 14.43 -20.23 0.62
N THR A 148 15.00 -19.32 -0.17
CA THR A 148 15.96 -19.65 -1.23
C THR A 148 17.17 -18.71 -1.18
N SER A 149 18.29 -19.11 -1.79
CA SER A 149 19.50 -18.28 -1.88
C SER A 149 19.24 -16.97 -2.63
N ASN A 150 18.46 -17.01 -3.71
CA ASN A 150 18.12 -15.82 -4.50
C ASN A 150 17.24 -14.85 -3.70
N ASP A 151 16.24 -15.36 -2.99
CA ASP A 151 15.39 -14.56 -2.10
C ASP A 151 16.22 -13.90 -0.98
N ARG A 152 17.17 -14.64 -0.40
CA ARG A 152 18.11 -14.10 0.60
C ARG A 152 18.95 -12.97 0.03
N ILE A 153 19.52 -13.14 -1.15
CA ILE A 153 20.34 -12.10 -1.81
C ILE A 153 19.49 -10.85 -2.08
N MET A 154 18.29 -11.02 -2.62
CA MET A 154 17.37 -9.92 -2.91
C MET A 154 16.98 -9.15 -1.64
N LYS A 155 16.58 -9.87 -0.58
CA LYS A 155 16.19 -9.27 0.71
C LYS A 155 17.36 -8.60 1.43
N PHE A 156 18.55 -9.18 1.35
CA PHE A 156 19.74 -8.56 1.93
C PHE A 156 20.09 -7.26 1.20
N LYS A 157 20.03 -7.25 -0.14
CA LYS A 157 20.24 -6.03 -0.93
C LYS A 157 19.18 -4.98 -0.61
N LEU A 158 17.91 -5.37 -0.52
CA LEU A 158 16.82 -4.48 -0.10
C LEU A 158 17.15 -3.82 1.24
N LEU A 159 17.47 -4.60 2.27
CA LEU A 159 17.78 -4.08 3.61
C LEU A 159 18.99 -3.14 3.59
N ASN A 160 20.04 -3.49 2.85
CA ASN A 160 21.22 -2.65 2.72
C ASN A 160 20.88 -1.29 2.09
N ASP A 161 20.09 -1.29 1.02
CA ASP A 161 19.66 -0.06 0.36
C ASP A 161 18.72 0.76 1.27
N VAL A 162 17.81 0.12 2.02
CA VAL A 162 16.96 0.81 3.01
C VAL A 162 17.81 1.47 4.10
N LEU A 163 18.82 0.77 4.63
CA LEU A 163 19.68 1.32 5.67
C LEU A 163 20.53 2.49 5.15
N ASN A 164 20.99 2.45 3.90
CA ASN A 164 21.71 3.57 3.28
C ASN A 164 20.82 4.82 3.13
N ILE A 165 19.53 4.63 2.88
CA ILE A 165 18.54 5.71 2.77
C ILE A 165 18.24 6.32 4.15
N VAL A 166 18.02 5.49 5.16
CA VAL A 166 17.58 5.92 6.50
C VAL A 166 18.76 6.41 7.36
N VAL A 167 19.93 5.79 7.21
CA VAL A 167 21.14 6.05 7.99
C VAL A 167 22.31 6.32 7.02
N PRO A 168 22.26 7.42 6.26
CA PRO A 168 23.30 7.73 5.29
C PRO A 168 24.65 7.88 6.00
N ASN A 169 25.69 7.25 5.43
CA ASN A 169 27.07 7.20 5.98
C ASN A 169 27.24 6.47 7.32
N GLY A 170 26.22 5.72 7.79
CA GLY A 170 26.31 4.98 9.06
C GLY A 170 26.30 5.87 10.30
N GLU A 171 26.05 7.17 10.14
CA GLU A 171 25.91 8.11 11.24
C GLU A 171 24.45 8.13 11.69
N ILE A 172 24.22 8.08 13.01
CA ILE A 172 22.89 8.29 13.56
C ILE A 172 22.49 9.74 13.22
N PRO A 173 21.39 9.99 12.50
CA PRO A 173 21.03 11.33 12.08
C PRO A 173 20.83 12.24 13.31
N ASP A 174 21.73 13.21 13.51
CA ASP A 174 21.57 14.26 14.52
C ASP A 174 20.61 15.34 14.01
N ILE A 175 19.58 15.65 14.81
CA ILE A 175 18.54 16.65 14.56
C ILE A 175 19.12 18.02 14.16
N LYS A 176 20.35 18.34 14.61
CA LYS A 176 20.92 19.69 14.49
C LYS A 176 21.51 20.01 13.11
N ASN A 177 21.89 19.01 12.31
CA ASN A 177 22.46 19.26 10.99
C ASN A 177 21.38 19.20 9.88
N LYS A 178 21.40 20.23 9.02
CA LYS A 178 20.46 20.45 7.90
C LYS A 178 20.62 19.35 6.80
N PRO A 179 19.63 19.18 5.92
CA PRO A 179 19.27 17.90 5.31
C PRO A 179 20.39 17.36 4.43
N GLN A 180 20.77 16.11 4.62
CA GLN A 180 21.42 15.37 3.55
C GLN A 180 20.33 15.09 2.52
N THR A 181 20.29 15.88 1.45
CA THR A 181 19.65 15.44 0.21
C THR A 181 20.20 14.05 -0.09
N ILE A 182 19.33 13.03 -0.03
CA ILE A 182 19.73 11.65 -0.25
C ILE A 182 20.33 11.59 -1.65
N THR A 183 21.60 11.21 -1.74
CA THR A 183 22.28 11.16 -3.02
C THR A 183 21.72 10.02 -3.86
N ARG A 184 21.83 10.11 -5.19
CA ARG A 184 21.37 9.03 -6.07
C ARG A 184 22.09 7.71 -5.79
N GLU A 185 23.33 7.80 -5.33
CA GLU A 185 24.14 6.66 -4.94
C GLU A 185 23.58 6.00 -3.67
N ALA A 186 23.11 6.79 -2.69
CA ALA A 186 22.52 6.29 -1.46
C ALA A 186 21.14 5.62 -1.67
N LEU A 187 20.39 6.04 -2.70
CA LEU A 187 19.12 5.41 -3.09
C LEU A 187 19.33 3.96 -3.60
N GLY A 188 20.50 3.62 -4.13
CA GLY A 188 20.78 2.30 -4.68
C GLY A 188 19.78 1.91 -5.76
N ASN A 189 19.00 0.85 -5.50
CA ASN A 189 17.95 0.39 -6.42
C ASN A 189 16.58 1.09 -6.23
N PHE A 190 16.46 2.04 -5.30
CA PHE A 190 15.23 2.81 -5.10
C PHE A 190 15.17 4.04 -6.00
N ASP A 191 13.95 4.41 -6.38
CA ASP A 191 13.61 5.67 -7.03
C ASP A 191 12.80 6.52 -6.05
N LEU A 192 13.21 7.79 -5.88
CA LEU A 192 12.45 8.78 -5.12
C LEU A 192 11.17 9.14 -5.89
N LEU A 193 10.02 8.90 -5.27
CA LEU A 193 8.71 9.19 -5.84
C LEU A 193 8.17 10.53 -5.38
N TYR A 194 8.39 10.87 -4.10
CA TYR A 194 7.88 12.10 -3.51
C TYR A 194 8.80 12.56 -2.37
N ASP A 195 9.12 13.86 -2.38
CA ASP A 195 9.83 14.56 -1.32
C ASP A 195 8.95 15.73 -0.86
N GLU A 196 8.39 15.58 0.33
CA GLU A 196 7.49 16.59 0.89
C GLU A 196 8.24 17.90 1.23
N GLU A 197 9.49 17.83 1.71
CA GLU A 197 10.26 19.03 2.03
C GLU A 197 10.54 19.84 0.75
N GLN A 198 10.93 19.17 -0.33
CA GLN A 198 11.12 19.81 -1.62
C GLN A 198 9.81 20.40 -2.16
N ALA A 199 8.71 19.66 -2.09
CA ALA A 199 7.40 20.13 -2.54
C ALA A 199 6.92 21.36 -1.76
N GLN A 200 7.14 21.40 -0.44
CA GLN A 200 6.82 22.55 0.41
C GLN A 200 7.68 23.77 0.08
N ILE A 201 8.98 23.57 -0.18
CA ILE A 201 9.88 24.65 -0.62
C ILE A 201 9.39 25.24 -1.95
N GLU A 202 9.08 24.39 -2.94
CA GLU A 202 8.60 24.84 -4.26
C GLU A 202 7.25 25.58 -4.17
N LEU A 203 6.35 25.16 -3.28
CA LEU A 203 5.10 25.88 -2.99
C LEU A 203 5.38 27.23 -2.34
N SER A 204 6.25 27.27 -1.33
CA SER A 204 6.62 28.52 -0.65
C SER A 204 7.29 29.53 -1.59
N ASP A 205 8.11 29.06 -2.55
CA ASP A 205 8.76 29.90 -3.56
C ASP A 205 7.75 30.44 -4.58
N LYS A 206 6.74 29.65 -4.97
CA LYS A 206 5.64 30.11 -5.83
C LYS A 206 4.77 31.13 -5.12
N ASP A 207 4.38 30.86 -3.88
CA ASP A 207 3.61 31.80 -3.04
C ASP A 207 4.40 33.09 -2.83
N TYR A 208 5.71 32.99 -2.56
CA TYR A 208 6.59 34.15 -2.45
C TYR A 208 6.65 34.95 -3.76
N ARG A 209 6.76 34.29 -4.92
CA ARG A 209 6.76 34.98 -6.23
C ARG A 209 5.43 35.66 -6.53
N GLU A 210 4.30 35.03 -6.19
CA GLU A 210 2.96 35.62 -6.34
C GLU A 210 2.75 36.80 -5.37
N GLN A 211 3.25 36.70 -4.13
CA GLN A 211 3.16 37.76 -3.11
C GLN A 211 4.16 38.90 -3.34
N LYS A 212 5.32 38.65 -3.94
CA LYS A 212 6.28 39.69 -4.36
C LYS A 212 5.69 40.58 -5.46
N GLY A 213 4.70 40.10 -6.21
CA GLY A 213 3.87 40.91 -7.09
C GLY A 213 2.83 41.79 -6.38
N LYS A 214 2.60 41.61 -5.07
CA LYS A 214 1.56 42.29 -4.28
C LYS A 214 2.02 42.99 -3.00
N GLY A 215 3.33 42.96 -2.67
CA GLY A 215 3.91 43.73 -1.57
C GLY A 215 3.35 43.36 -0.19
N GLY A 216 3.81 42.26 0.40
CA GLY A 216 3.39 41.85 1.76
C GLY A 216 4.32 40.81 2.40
N ILE A 217 4.34 40.80 3.74
CA ILE A 217 5.27 40.09 4.64
C ILE A 217 5.09 38.55 4.56
N VAL A 218 6.22 37.82 4.57
CA VAL A 218 6.31 36.35 4.43
C VAL A 218 6.10 35.63 5.77
N PRO A 219 5.24 34.60 5.87
CA PRO A 219 5.09 33.80 7.09
C PRO A 219 6.08 32.62 7.13
N ILE A 220 6.52 32.25 8.33
CA ILE A 220 7.37 31.09 8.63
C ILE A 220 6.46 29.88 8.86
N ILE A 221 6.59 28.81 8.04
CA ILE A 221 5.82 27.56 8.20
C ILE A 221 6.74 26.42 8.68
N SER A 222 6.20 25.63 9.61
CA SER A 222 6.85 24.57 10.42
C SER A 222 7.17 23.29 9.63
N LYS A 223 8.24 22.60 10.07
CA LYS A 223 8.88 21.42 9.44
C LYS A 223 8.39 20.09 10.01
N THR A 224 7.84 19.23 9.15
CA THR A 224 7.78 17.76 9.28
C THR A 224 7.58 17.20 7.88
N GLY A 225 8.38 16.22 7.42
CA GLY A 225 8.42 15.79 6.01
C GLY A 225 8.46 14.27 5.81
N LEU A 226 7.68 13.80 4.81
CA LEU A 226 7.58 12.42 4.34
C LEU A 226 8.40 12.20 3.04
N LEU A 227 9.21 11.13 2.96
CA LEU A 227 9.84 10.65 1.71
C LEU A 227 9.24 9.32 1.28
N LEU A 228 8.88 9.19 -0.01
CA LEU A 228 8.32 7.95 -0.59
C LEU A 228 9.27 7.42 -1.69
N ALA A 229 9.75 6.18 -1.58
CA ALA A 229 10.66 5.59 -2.58
C ALA A 229 10.24 4.17 -3.01
N LYS A 230 10.43 3.79 -4.29
CA LYS A 230 10.06 2.47 -4.86
C LYS A 230 11.26 1.76 -5.50
N THR A 231 11.33 0.44 -5.38
CA THR A 231 12.40 -0.38 -5.99
C THR A 231 12.28 -0.53 -7.51
N LYS A 232 13.38 -0.40 -8.26
CA LYS A 232 13.50 -0.84 -9.66
C LYS A 232 13.53 -2.37 -9.74
N GLN A 233 12.54 -2.99 -10.40
CA GLN A 233 12.62 -4.40 -10.76
C GLN A 233 13.61 -4.59 -11.91
N SER A 234 14.58 -5.49 -11.70
CA SER A 234 15.48 -6.00 -12.74
C SER A 234 14.82 -7.20 -13.41
N SER A 235 14.45 -7.04 -14.67
CA SER A 235 14.09 -8.14 -15.56
C SER A 235 15.36 -8.79 -16.09
N THR A 236 15.78 -9.89 -15.45
CA THR A 236 16.75 -10.83 -16.04
C THR A 236 16.14 -12.22 -16.06
N TRP A 237 15.69 -12.64 -17.24
CA TRP A 237 15.30 -14.02 -17.53
C TRP A 237 16.48 -14.73 -18.21
N ARG A 238 16.83 -15.91 -17.71
CA ARG A 238 17.44 -16.99 -18.49
C ARG A 238 16.50 -18.18 -18.43
#